data_AF-A0A1I0RXP8-F1
#
_entry.id   AF-A0A1I0RXP8-F1
#
_cell.length_a   1.000
_cell.length_b   1.000
_cell.length_c   1.000
_cell.angle_alpha   90.00
_cell.angle_beta   90.00
_cell.angle_gamma   90.00
#
_symmetry.space_group_name_H-M   'P 1'
#
loop_
_entity.id
_entity.type
_entity.pdbx_description
1 polymer ?
#
loop_
_entity_poly.entity_id
_entity_poly.type
_entity_poly.pdbx_seq_one_letter_code
_entity_poly.pdbx_strand_id
1 'polypeptide(L)'
;MKRHLHLLSVGLLLLCATVAQSQQLKLGTTPNTTNKSALLELESKKQGLLLTRISDTTLAPLTTAPDGMIIYFTPDSTLRLRKGGSWQKITDVSTGAWVLGGNSVTSEKKLGTISTFDLPFITNNTEYMRLTSSGRLGIGLTTPALPLSVKDSIEIRHTTGSTAISTLYFTNTAGSGNGDFRIASDGVDIFWQGGGGHNLHMGSWWGIVLSGDRQVSGIPTPSFISASTNTGVLIPAQRMASVPLAVQAIASQTANLTEWRNSSATAVSAITANGSLGVLTSTPTAKLDVAGTFKLGSSGTILSNIIKGSATITDNSTTVSGNSPLTKTITITGATTQGNVMVNPRAAMSAGLTIAYAYISAANTVTITFGNTGGSQVLGTVNLDVTVVQ
;
A
#
# COMPACT_ATOMS: atom_id res chain seq x y z
N MET A 1 36.96 -119.55 6.05
CA MET A 1 36.55 -118.21 5.55
C MET A 1 35.02 -118.02 5.40
N LYS A 2 34.15 -118.59 6.26
CA LYS A 2 32.68 -118.35 6.17
C LYS A 2 31.98 -117.90 7.47
N ARG A 3 32.72 -117.67 8.57
CA ARG A 3 32.12 -117.35 9.89
C ARG A 3 32.31 -115.91 10.38
N HIS A 4 33.11 -115.09 9.69
CA HIS A 4 33.35 -113.68 10.06
C HIS A 4 32.67 -112.66 9.14
N LEU A 5 32.00 -113.10 8.06
CA LEU A 5 31.31 -112.21 7.13
C LEU A 5 29.92 -111.75 7.62
N HIS A 6 29.34 -112.45 8.60
CA HIS A 6 28.02 -112.11 9.16
C HIS A 6 28.06 -111.12 10.34
N LEU A 7 29.17 -111.03 11.09
CA LEU A 7 29.31 -109.99 12.12
C LEU A 7 29.70 -108.62 11.53
N LEU A 8 30.42 -108.59 10.40
CA LEU A 8 30.76 -107.34 9.72
C LEU A 8 29.55 -106.72 8.99
N SER A 9 28.58 -107.52 8.57
CA SER A 9 27.38 -107.07 7.86
C SER A 9 26.25 -106.59 8.79
N VAL A 10 26.23 -107.01 10.06
CA VAL A 10 25.30 -106.49 11.09
C VAL A 10 25.83 -105.21 11.73
N GLY A 11 27.15 -105.09 11.94
CA GLY A 11 27.78 -103.86 12.43
C GLY A 11 27.72 -102.70 11.43
N LEU A 12 27.79 -102.99 10.12
CA LEU A 12 27.72 -101.96 9.07
C LEU A 12 26.28 -101.48 8.80
N LEU A 13 25.27 -102.28 9.13
CA LEU A 13 23.85 -101.87 9.03
C LEU A 13 23.42 -100.97 10.19
N LEU A 14 24.05 -101.09 11.37
CA LEU A 14 23.78 -100.22 12.53
C LEU A 14 24.58 -98.91 12.55
N LEU A 15 25.68 -98.81 11.80
CA LEU A 15 26.44 -97.55 11.67
C LEU A 15 25.90 -96.59 10.59
N CYS A 16 24.91 -97.02 9.79
CA CYS A 16 24.31 -96.23 8.70
C CYS A 16 22.86 -95.77 8.96
N ALA A 17 22.34 -95.97 10.18
CA ALA A 17 21.13 -95.27 10.62
C ALA A 17 21.54 -93.87 11.09
N THR A 18 21.67 -93.02 10.10
CA THR A 18 22.06 -91.62 10.18
C THR A 18 21.33 -90.85 11.26
N VAL A 19 22.08 -89.95 11.89
CA VAL A 19 21.64 -88.84 12.73
C VAL A 19 20.37 -88.21 12.12
N ALA A 20 19.23 -88.35 12.78
CA ALA A 20 18.03 -87.59 12.45
C ALA A 20 18.29 -86.11 12.80
N GLN A 21 18.89 -85.37 11.87
CA GLN A 21 18.97 -83.91 11.96
C GLN A 21 17.54 -83.37 11.93
N SER A 22 17.21 -82.42 12.80
CA SER A 22 15.92 -81.72 12.72
C SER A 22 15.84 -81.03 11.35
N GLN A 23 14.94 -81.48 10.49
CA GLN A 23 14.77 -80.88 9.19
C GLN A 23 13.75 -79.74 9.28
N GLN A 24 14.02 -78.64 8.57
CA GLN A 24 13.02 -77.61 8.29
C GLN A 24 11.79 -78.27 7.65
N LEU A 25 10.59 -77.88 8.10
CA LEU A 25 9.35 -78.32 7.45
C LEU A 25 9.15 -77.47 6.19
N LYS A 26 9.40 -78.05 5.01
CA LYS A 26 9.11 -77.41 3.73
C LYS A 26 7.99 -78.15 3.00
N LEU A 27 7.02 -77.39 2.49
CA LEU A 27 5.97 -77.86 1.58
C LEU A 27 6.05 -77.03 0.30
N GLY A 28 6.30 -77.65 -0.84
CA GLY A 28 6.37 -76.95 -2.11
C GLY A 28 6.96 -77.76 -3.27
N THR A 29 7.15 -77.11 -4.41
CA THR A 29 7.59 -77.75 -5.67
C THR A 29 9.10 -77.95 -5.77
N THR A 30 9.87 -77.32 -4.88
CA THR A 30 11.35 -77.39 -4.82
C THR A 30 11.86 -77.85 -3.44
N PRO A 31 11.56 -79.09 -3.01
CA PRO A 31 11.75 -79.54 -1.62
C PRO A 31 13.21 -79.58 -1.15
N ASN A 32 14.18 -79.63 -2.05
CA ASN A 32 15.62 -79.73 -1.71
C ASN A 32 16.33 -78.37 -1.58
N THR A 33 15.64 -77.27 -1.87
CA THR A 33 16.19 -75.92 -1.76
C THR A 33 15.52 -75.23 -0.59
N THR A 34 16.21 -75.12 0.53
CA THR A 34 15.62 -74.67 1.80
C THR A 34 16.15 -73.30 2.22
N ASN A 35 15.27 -72.42 2.72
CA ASN A 35 15.70 -71.20 3.40
C ASN A 35 16.11 -71.52 4.85
N LYS A 36 17.42 -71.56 5.12
CA LYS A 36 17.99 -71.90 6.44
C LYS A 36 17.48 -71.04 7.60
N SER A 37 16.88 -69.87 7.34
CA SER A 37 16.31 -69.00 8.38
C SER A 37 14.86 -69.35 8.74
N ALA A 38 14.22 -70.31 8.06
CA ALA A 38 12.83 -70.69 8.28
C ALA A 38 12.72 -72.07 8.95
N LEU A 39 11.86 -72.18 9.96
CA LEU A 39 11.44 -73.48 10.52
C LEU A 39 10.32 -74.12 9.68
N LEU A 40 9.44 -73.30 9.10
CA LEU A 40 8.37 -73.70 8.18
C LEU A 40 8.46 -72.85 6.91
N GLU A 41 8.53 -73.50 5.75
CA GLU A 41 8.49 -72.85 4.44
C GLU A 41 7.38 -73.44 3.58
N LEU A 42 6.51 -72.57 3.07
CA LEU A 42 5.44 -72.91 2.15
C LEU A 42 5.75 -72.25 0.81
N GLU A 43 6.09 -73.05 -0.20
CA GLU A 43 6.44 -72.59 -1.54
C GLU A 43 5.40 -73.08 -2.54
N SER A 44 4.63 -72.15 -3.10
CA SER A 44 3.70 -72.45 -4.18
C SER A 44 3.46 -71.20 -5.02
N LYS A 45 3.23 -71.41 -6.32
CA LYS A 45 2.82 -70.34 -7.24
C LYS A 45 1.30 -70.10 -7.27
N LYS A 46 0.52 -71.01 -6.67
CA LYS A 46 -0.95 -71.03 -6.78
C LYS A 46 -1.68 -71.32 -5.46
N GLN A 47 -0.98 -71.72 -4.40
CA GLN A 47 -1.57 -72.02 -3.10
C GLN A 47 -0.99 -71.07 -2.06
N GLY A 48 -1.83 -70.68 -1.10
CA GLY A 48 -1.43 -69.88 0.07
C GLY A 48 -1.57 -70.67 1.37
N LEU A 49 -1.11 -70.08 2.46
CA LEU A 49 -1.42 -70.57 3.79
C LEU A 49 -2.85 -70.16 4.16
N LEU A 50 -3.75 -71.13 4.25
CA LEU A 50 -5.05 -70.92 4.87
C LEU A 50 -4.90 -71.01 6.39
N LEU A 51 -5.02 -69.87 7.07
CA LEU A 51 -4.95 -69.82 8.52
C LEU A 51 -6.23 -70.37 9.16
N THR A 52 -6.12 -70.83 10.40
CA THR A 52 -7.26 -71.28 11.19
C THR A 52 -8.29 -70.16 11.31
N ARG A 53 -9.53 -70.47 10.93
CA ARG A 53 -10.67 -69.55 10.96
C ARG A 53 -11.33 -69.61 12.34
N ILE A 54 -11.23 -68.53 13.09
CA ILE A 54 -11.71 -68.44 14.47
C ILE A 54 -12.82 -67.40 14.56
N SER A 55 -13.95 -67.78 15.15
CA SER A 55 -15.10 -66.88 15.39
C SER A 55 -15.07 -66.21 16.76
N ASP A 56 -14.43 -66.84 17.75
CA ASP A 56 -14.35 -66.34 19.12
C ASP A 56 -12.94 -66.57 19.67
N THR A 57 -12.27 -65.49 20.05
CA THR A 57 -10.91 -65.53 20.61
C THR A 57 -10.90 -65.47 22.14
N THR A 58 -12.07 -65.38 22.77
CA THR A 58 -12.26 -65.28 24.22
C THR A 58 -12.43 -66.64 24.90
N LEU A 59 -12.40 -67.73 24.14
CA LEU A 59 -12.50 -69.09 24.65
C LEU A 59 -11.13 -69.75 24.79
N ALA A 60 -10.97 -70.59 25.81
CA ALA A 60 -9.77 -71.43 25.94
C ALA A 60 -9.66 -72.41 24.75
N PRO A 61 -8.46 -72.67 24.22
CA PRO A 61 -7.15 -72.23 24.72
C PRO A 61 -6.67 -70.88 24.16
N LEU A 62 -7.46 -70.17 23.34
CA LEU A 62 -7.04 -68.94 22.66
C LEU A 62 -6.84 -67.75 23.60
N THR A 63 -7.45 -67.79 24.79
CA THR A 63 -7.23 -66.82 25.86
C THR A 63 -5.81 -66.85 26.42
N THR A 64 -5.14 -68.00 26.37
CA THR A 64 -3.76 -68.21 26.83
C THR A 64 -2.79 -68.49 25.67
N ALA A 65 -3.19 -68.20 24.43
CA ALA A 65 -2.32 -68.39 23.28
C ALA A 65 -1.04 -67.54 23.40
N PRO A 66 0.14 -68.08 23.05
CA PRO A 66 1.40 -67.36 23.07
C PRO A 66 1.43 -66.23 22.04
N ASP A 67 2.13 -65.14 22.37
CA ASP A 67 2.39 -64.04 21.44
C ASP A 67 3.14 -64.52 20.19
N GLY A 68 2.82 -63.93 19.04
CA GLY A 68 3.32 -64.35 17.73
C GLY A 68 2.36 -65.24 16.92
N MET A 69 1.31 -65.79 17.55
CA MET A 69 0.31 -66.61 16.86
C MET A 69 -0.54 -65.79 15.88
N ILE A 70 -0.85 -66.36 14.71
CA ILE A 70 -1.66 -65.71 13.67
C ILE A 70 -2.91 -66.55 13.38
N ILE A 71 -4.07 -65.90 13.30
CA ILE A 71 -5.35 -66.50 12.93
C ILE A 71 -6.10 -65.63 11.93
N TYR A 72 -7.11 -66.21 11.29
CA TYR A 72 -8.12 -65.46 10.55
C TYR A 72 -9.37 -65.32 11.42
N PHE A 73 -9.69 -64.10 11.87
CA PHE A 73 -10.85 -63.82 12.69
C PHE A 73 -12.07 -63.56 11.79
N THR A 74 -13.03 -64.49 11.84
CA THR A 74 -14.16 -64.51 10.91
C THR A 74 -15.20 -63.40 11.12
N PRO A 75 -15.46 -62.87 12.33
CA PRO A 75 -16.52 -61.87 12.51
C PRO A 75 -16.28 -60.56 11.75
N ASP A 76 -15.02 -60.15 11.59
CA ASP A 76 -14.66 -58.96 10.81
C ASP A 76 -13.75 -59.26 9.61
N SER A 77 -13.58 -60.55 9.27
CA SER A 77 -12.82 -61.03 8.11
C SER A 77 -11.35 -60.57 8.07
N THR A 78 -10.66 -60.54 9.22
CA THR A 78 -9.31 -59.97 9.33
C THR A 78 -8.26 -60.96 9.84
N LEU A 79 -7.00 -60.67 9.55
CA LEU A 79 -5.87 -61.34 10.20
C LEU A 79 -5.68 -60.77 11.61
N ARG A 80 -5.45 -61.66 12.58
CA ARG A 80 -5.09 -61.29 13.96
C ARG A 80 -3.72 -61.84 14.31
N LEU A 81 -2.90 -61.02 14.96
CA LEU A 81 -1.64 -61.40 15.60
C LEU A 81 -1.84 -61.35 17.12
N ARG A 82 -1.44 -62.40 17.82
CA ARG A 82 -1.35 -62.41 19.27
C ARG A 82 -0.15 -61.57 19.71
N LYS A 83 -0.36 -60.51 20.50
CA LYS A 83 0.70 -59.64 21.01
C LYS A 83 0.30 -59.04 22.35
N GLY A 84 1.21 -59.06 23.31
CA GLY A 84 0.99 -58.52 24.66
C GLY A 84 -0.18 -59.18 25.37
N GLY A 85 -0.42 -60.48 25.15
CA GLY A 85 -1.56 -61.17 25.74
C GLY A 85 -2.93 -60.72 25.19
N SER A 86 -2.97 -60.08 24.02
CA SER A 86 -4.21 -59.67 23.33
C SER A 86 -4.21 -60.05 21.84
N TRP A 87 -5.38 -60.31 21.26
CA TRP A 87 -5.54 -60.57 19.82
C TRP A 87 -5.70 -59.26 19.06
N GLN A 88 -4.62 -58.81 18.41
CA GLN A 88 -4.59 -57.53 17.72
C GLN A 88 -4.91 -57.71 16.23
N LYS A 89 -5.71 -56.80 15.68
CA LYS A 89 -5.95 -56.71 14.24
C LYS A 89 -4.65 -56.32 13.54
N ILE A 90 -4.24 -57.11 12.57
CA ILE A 90 -3.26 -56.66 11.59
C ILE A 90 -4.06 -55.79 10.62
N THR A 91 -4.00 -54.47 10.79
CA THR A 91 -4.69 -53.53 9.92
C THR A 91 -4.19 -53.69 8.48
N ASP A 92 -5.13 -53.64 7.54
CA ASP A 92 -4.87 -53.79 6.12
C ASP A 92 -3.80 -52.78 5.66
N VAL A 93 -2.82 -53.24 4.88
CA VAL A 93 -1.73 -52.41 4.39
C VAL A 93 -2.28 -51.43 3.35
N SER A 94 -2.71 -50.29 3.89
CA SER A 94 -2.84 -48.96 3.27
C SER A 94 -3.71 -48.79 2.03
N THR A 95 -4.93 -48.28 2.22
CA THR A 95 -5.58 -47.39 1.24
C THR A 95 -5.99 -46.02 1.83
N GLY A 96 -5.72 -45.75 3.11
CA GLY A 96 -6.25 -44.55 3.78
C GLY A 96 -5.27 -43.70 4.63
N ALA A 97 -4.01 -44.10 4.81
CA ALA A 97 -3.05 -43.33 5.60
C ALA A 97 -2.28 -42.31 4.75
N TRP A 98 -2.05 -41.10 5.26
CA TRP A 98 -1.07 -40.17 4.70
C TRP A 98 0.32 -40.57 5.17
N VAL A 99 1.26 -40.84 4.25
CA VAL A 99 2.60 -41.34 4.58
C VAL A 99 3.66 -40.25 4.50
N LEU A 100 4.79 -40.46 5.18
CA LEU A 100 5.95 -39.59 5.09
C LEU A 100 6.50 -39.58 3.65
N GLY A 101 6.83 -38.40 3.13
CA GLY A 101 7.22 -38.22 1.72
C GLY A 101 6.05 -37.98 0.76
N GLY A 102 4.80 -38.09 1.24
CA GLY A 102 3.59 -37.77 0.49
C GLY A 102 2.97 -38.96 -0.24
N ASN A 103 1.72 -38.78 -0.70
CA ASN A 103 0.97 -39.79 -1.43
C ASN A 103 0.64 -39.28 -2.85
N SER A 104 0.75 -40.15 -3.85
CA SER A 104 0.14 -39.92 -5.16
C SER A 104 -1.36 -40.23 -5.11
N VAL A 105 -2.21 -39.23 -5.32
CA VAL A 105 -3.68 -39.38 -5.26
C VAL A 105 -4.31 -39.16 -6.63
N THR A 106 -5.39 -39.90 -6.94
CA THR A 106 -6.14 -39.80 -8.21
C THR A 106 -7.36 -38.89 -8.14
N SER A 107 -7.70 -38.40 -6.95
CA SER A 107 -8.73 -37.39 -6.69
C SER A 107 -8.44 -36.68 -5.37
N GLU A 108 -9.09 -35.55 -5.13
CA GLU A 108 -8.94 -34.77 -3.89
C GLU A 108 -9.21 -35.64 -2.65
N LYS A 109 -8.33 -35.53 -1.65
CA LYS A 109 -8.42 -36.23 -0.37
C LYS A 109 -8.47 -35.23 0.77
N LYS A 110 -9.07 -35.63 1.88
CA LYS A 110 -9.14 -34.83 3.11
C LYS A 110 -7.97 -35.22 4.01
N LEU A 111 -7.19 -34.22 4.44
CA LEU A 111 -6.22 -34.33 5.52
C LEU A 111 -6.73 -33.48 6.69
N GLY A 112 -7.04 -34.11 7.81
CA GLY A 112 -7.47 -33.40 9.01
C GLY A 112 -8.29 -34.25 9.98
N THR A 113 -8.95 -33.58 10.91
CA THR A 113 -9.88 -34.17 11.87
C THR A 113 -11.31 -34.10 11.32
N ILE A 114 -12.12 -35.12 11.63
CA ILE A 114 -13.57 -35.13 11.34
C ILE A 114 -14.43 -34.91 12.60
N SER A 115 -13.76 -34.71 13.74
CA SER A 115 -14.33 -34.43 15.05
C SER A 115 -14.21 -32.95 15.39
N THR A 116 -14.73 -32.53 16.55
CA THR A 116 -14.65 -31.16 17.07
C THR A 116 -13.26 -30.79 17.62
N PHE A 117 -12.21 -31.48 17.19
CA PHE A 117 -10.84 -31.22 17.61
C PHE A 117 -10.08 -30.54 16.48
N ASP A 118 -9.14 -29.67 16.86
CA ASP A 118 -8.33 -28.91 15.93
C ASP A 118 -7.25 -29.78 15.26
N LEU A 119 -6.66 -29.28 14.17
CA LEU A 119 -5.55 -29.90 13.45
C LEU A 119 -4.25 -29.13 13.70
N PRO A 120 -3.41 -29.56 14.67
CA PRO A 120 -2.11 -28.95 14.89
C PRO A 120 -1.04 -29.51 13.94
N PHE A 121 -0.08 -28.66 13.59
CA PHE A 121 1.13 -29.00 12.87
C PHE A 121 2.30 -28.78 13.82
N ILE A 122 3.02 -29.87 14.12
CA ILE A 122 4.04 -29.91 15.14
C ILE A 122 5.42 -30.25 14.56
N THR A 123 6.46 -29.67 15.14
CA THR A 123 7.84 -30.11 14.96
C THR A 123 8.52 -30.09 16.34
N ASN A 124 9.39 -31.06 16.62
CA ASN A 124 10.01 -31.20 17.94
C ASN A 124 8.98 -31.18 19.10
N ASN A 125 7.84 -31.85 18.89
CA ASN A 125 6.72 -31.87 19.85
C ASN A 125 6.17 -30.48 20.26
N THR A 126 6.46 -29.44 19.46
CA THR A 126 5.96 -28.07 19.62
C THR A 126 5.03 -27.73 18.47
N GLU A 127 3.90 -27.09 18.78
CA GLU A 127 2.95 -26.63 17.78
C GLU A 127 3.37 -25.28 17.18
N TYR A 128 3.42 -25.22 15.85
CA TYR A 128 3.77 -24.01 15.11
C TYR A 128 2.67 -23.52 14.18
N MET A 129 1.71 -24.36 13.81
CA MET A 129 0.54 -23.98 13.04
C MET A 129 -0.67 -24.81 13.46
N ARG A 130 -1.86 -24.24 13.40
CA ARG A 130 -3.12 -24.93 13.70
C ARG A 130 -4.25 -24.45 12.82
N LEU A 131 -5.06 -25.38 12.33
CA LEU A 131 -6.40 -25.11 11.86
C LEU A 131 -7.39 -25.49 12.96
N THR A 132 -8.09 -24.51 13.54
CA THR A 132 -9.10 -24.79 14.56
C THR A 132 -10.31 -25.50 13.96
N SER A 133 -11.03 -26.26 14.78
CA SER A 133 -12.33 -26.86 14.46
C SER A 133 -13.38 -25.82 14.01
N SER A 134 -13.17 -24.54 14.32
CA SER A 134 -13.98 -23.41 13.85
C SER A 134 -13.48 -22.77 12.54
N GLY A 135 -12.50 -23.38 11.86
CA GLY A 135 -12.00 -22.93 10.56
C GLY A 135 -11.02 -21.75 10.59
N ARG A 136 -10.32 -21.50 11.70
CA ARG A 136 -9.33 -20.42 11.81
C ARG A 136 -7.92 -20.96 11.75
N LEU A 137 -7.07 -20.33 10.93
CA LEU A 137 -5.66 -20.68 10.79
C LEU A 137 -4.79 -19.80 11.70
N GLY A 138 -4.09 -20.42 12.65
CA GLY A 138 -3.06 -19.79 13.47
C GLY A 138 -1.67 -20.23 13.01
N ILE A 139 -0.74 -19.28 12.84
CA ILE A 139 0.68 -19.52 12.64
C ILE A 139 1.42 -18.91 13.84
N GLY A 140 2.07 -19.75 14.64
CA GLY A 140 2.68 -19.37 15.92
C GLY A 140 1.69 -19.07 17.05
N LEU A 141 0.40 -19.37 16.85
CA LEU A 141 -0.69 -19.15 17.81
C LEU A 141 -1.55 -20.40 17.97
N THR A 142 -1.89 -20.75 19.21
CA THR A 142 -2.79 -21.87 19.53
C THR A 142 -4.26 -21.44 19.61
N THR A 143 -4.54 -20.13 19.72
CA THR A 143 -5.90 -19.56 19.86
C THR A 143 -6.12 -18.38 18.91
N PRO A 144 -6.19 -18.59 17.57
CA PRO A 144 -6.40 -17.51 16.61
C PRO A 144 -7.77 -16.83 16.78
N ALA A 145 -7.77 -15.50 16.93
CA ALA A 145 -8.99 -14.70 17.07
C ALA A 145 -9.67 -14.40 15.72
N LEU A 146 -8.90 -14.42 14.62
CA LEU A 146 -9.34 -14.12 13.26
C LEU A 146 -9.17 -15.34 12.33
N PRO A 147 -9.80 -15.36 11.14
CA PRO A 147 -9.66 -16.46 10.18
C PRO A 147 -8.21 -16.82 9.83
N LEU A 148 -7.32 -15.83 9.79
CA LEU A 148 -5.87 -16.01 9.72
C LEU A 148 -5.21 -15.13 10.78
N SER A 149 -4.43 -15.71 11.68
CA SER A 149 -3.66 -14.99 12.70
C SER A 149 -2.21 -15.47 12.67
N VAL A 150 -1.26 -14.55 12.52
CA VAL A 150 0.19 -14.85 12.51
C VAL A 150 0.84 -14.16 13.70
N LYS A 151 1.59 -14.91 14.52
CA LYS A 151 2.42 -14.34 15.59
C LYS A 151 3.65 -13.68 14.97
N ASP A 152 4.00 -12.49 15.46
CA ASP A 152 5.18 -11.72 15.07
C ASP A 152 5.11 -11.17 13.62
N SER A 153 5.89 -11.71 12.67
CA SER A 153 6.09 -11.10 11.34
C SER A 153 5.63 -11.98 10.18
N ILE A 154 5.14 -11.34 9.11
CA ILE A 154 4.91 -11.97 7.80
C ILE A 154 5.94 -11.42 6.82
N GLU A 155 6.78 -12.29 6.26
CA GLU A 155 7.70 -11.95 5.17
C GLU A 155 7.11 -12.40 3.83
N ILE A 156 6.91 -11.46 2.89
CA ILE A 156 6.58 -11.77 1.49
C ILE A 156 7.83 -11.52 0.66
N ARG A 157 8.57 -12.59 0.35
CA ARG A 157 9.84 -12.52 -0.39
C ARG A 157 9.81 -13.41 -1.63
N HIS A 158 10.25 -12.86 -2.75
CA HIS A 158 10.44 -13.58 -4.00
C HIS A 158 11.91 -13.97 -4.12
N THR A 159 12.19 -15.25 -4.34
CA THR A 159 13.55 -15.77 -4.44
C THR A 159 13.78 -16.36 -5.84
N THR A 160 14.33 -15.52 -6.72
CA THR A 160 14.99 -15.80 -8.03
C THR A 160 14.14 -16.12 -9.27
N GLY A 161 14.62 -15.66 -10.45
CA GLY A 161 14.31 -16.26 -11.77
C GLY A 161 13.22 -15.59 -12.63
N SER A 162 12.57 -14.51 -12.19
CA SER A 162 11.51 -13.84 -12.94
C SER A 162 11.52 -12.33 -12.67
N THR A 163 11.04 -11.52 -13.62
CA THR A 163 10.80 -10.08 -13.47
C THR A 163 9.64 -9.74 -12.52
N ALA A 164 9.00 -10.76 -11.93
CA ALA A 164 7.89 -10.60 -11.00
C ALA A 164 8.35 -10.06 -9.63
N ILE A 165 7.46 -9.26 -9.02
CA ILE A 165 7.61 -8.68 -7.68
C ILE A 165 6.76 -9.45 -6.65
N SER A 166 7.23 -9.53 -5.41
CA SER A 166 6.41 -9.93 -4.26
C SER A 166 5.26 -8.93 -4.09
N THR A 167 4.02 -9.44 -4.02
CA THR A 167 2.81 -8.61 -3.93
C THR A 167 1.86 -9.15 -2.87
N LEU A 168 1.21 -8.24 -2.13
CA LEU A 168 0.05 -8.51 -1.31
C LEU A 168 -1.18 -7.95 -2.03
N TYR A 169 -2.00 -8.81 -2.64
CA TYR A 169 -3.20 -8.41 -3.37
C TYR A 169 -4.42 -8.37 -2.46
N PHE A 170 -5.12 -7.23 -2.44
CA PHE A 170 -6.45 -7.08 -1.82
C PHE A 170 -7.49 -6.95 -2.94
N THR A 171 -8.05 -8.06 -3.42
CA THR A 171 -9.03 -8.07 -4.51
C THR A 171 -10.39 -8.54 -4.00
N ASN A 172 -11.48 -7.87 -4.40
CA ASN A 172 -12.84 -8.40 -4.27
C ASN A 172 -13.31 -8.87 -5.66
N THR A 173 -13.57 -10.18 -5.81
CA THR A 173 -14.01 -10.78 -7.08
C THR A 173 -15.51 -10.57 -7.35
N ALA A 174 -16.27 -10.03 -6.39
CA ALA A 174 -17.66 -9.65 -6.59
C ALA A 174 -17.76 -8.19 -7.04
N GLY A 175 -18.01 -8.00 -8.34
CA GLY A 175 -18.44 -6.77 -9.05
C GLY A 175 -18.33 -5.42 -8.32
N SER A 176 -17.55 -4.50 -8.91
CA SER A 176 -17.55 -3.05 -8.65
C SER A 176 -17.13 -2.54 -7.26
N GLY A 177 -16.41 -3.35 -6.47
CA GLY A 177 -15.76 -2.88 -5.23
C GLY A 177 -14.25 -2.69 -5.40
N ASN A 178 -13.77 -1.45 -5.29
CA ASN A 178 -12.34 -1.13 -5.31
C ASN A 178 -11.60 -1.93 -4.21
N GLY A 179 -10.51 -2.62 -4.56
CA GLY A 179 -9.59 -3.18 -3.58
C GLY A 179 -8.91 -2.05 -2.81
N ASP A 180 -9.09 -2.03 -1.49
CA ASP A 180 -8.58 -0.98 -0.60
C ASP A 180 -7.42 -1.53 0.23
N PHE A 181 -6.26 -0.86 0.20
CA PHE A 181 -5.14 -1.17 1.09
C PHE A 181 -5.35 -0.45 2.42
N ARG A 182 -6.02 -1.12 3.36
CA ARG A 182 -6.24 -0.57 4.71
C ARG A 182 -5.13 -1.00 5.66
N ILE A 183 -4.21 -0.10 5.96
CA ILE A 183 -3.44 -0.17 7.22
C ILE A 183 -4.28 0.60 8.26
N ALA A 184 -5.14 -0.07 9.00
CA ALA A 184 -5.88 0.54 10.11
C ALA A 184 -5.18 0.19 11.42
N SER A 185 -5.02 1.16 12.32
CA SER A 185 -4.67 0.91 13.71
C SER A 185 -5.87 1.27 14.59
N ASP A 186 -6.01 0.60 15.73
CA ASP A 186 -7.12 0.72 16.68
C ASP A 186 -6.94 1.86 17.69
N GLY A 187 -5.92 2.71 17.52
CA GLY A 187 -5.69 3.86 18.41
C GLY A 187 -4.46 4.72 18.14
N VAL A 188 -3.82 4.60 16.98
CA VAL A 188 -2.58 5.32 16.61
C VAL A 188 -2.49 5.63 15.11
N ASP A 189 -1.69 6.63 14.75
CA ASP A 189 -1.42 7.04 13.37
C ASP A 189 -0.66 5.96 12.56
N ILE A 190 -0.92 5.89 11.25
CA ILE A 190 -0.08 5.12 10.33
C ILE A 190 1.23 5.91 10.11
N PHE A 191 2.34 5.45 10.68
CA PHE A 191 3.65 6.08 10.49
C PHE A 191 4.34 5.57 9.21
N TRP A 192 4.33 6.39 8.16
CA TRP A 192 5.20 6.22 6.99
C TRP A 192 6.40 7.14 7.22
N GLN A 193 7.50 6.62 7.73
CA GLN A 193 8.70 7.42 8.00
C GLN A 193 9.88 6.97 7.12
N GLY A 194 10.53 7.92 6.47
CA GLY A 194 11.89 7.73 5.98
C GLY A 194 12.87 7.83 7.16
N GLY A 195 13.99 7.10 7.09
CA GLY A 195 15.05 7.09 8.11
C GLY A 195 16.45 7.14 7.51
N GLY A 196 17.46 7.45 8.33
CA GLY A 196 18.88 7.32 7.94
C GLY A 196 19.37 8.31 6.87
N GLY A 197 18.86 9.55 6.84
CA GLY A 197 19.24 10.54 5.82
C GLY A 197 18.47 10.42 4.49
N HIS A 198 17.44 9.57 4.44
CA HIS A 198 16.54 9.43 3.29
C HIS A 198 15.14 9.97 3.60
N ASN A 199 14.49 10.52 2.58
CA ASN A 199 13.12 11.04 2.66
C ASN A 199 12.11 9.94 2.37
N LEU A 200 10.91 10.06 2.94
CA LEU A 200 9.74 9.34 2.41
C LEU A 200 9.46 9.88 1.00
N HIS A 201 9.61 9.05 -0.03
CA HIS A 201 9.20 9.37 -1.39
C HIS A 201 7.83 8.77 -1.66
N MET A 202 6.83 9.63 -1.84
CA MET A 202 5.52 9.26 -2.38
C MET A 202 5.47 9.83 -3.81
N GLY A 203 5.22 8.97 -4.79
CA GLY A 203 5.16 9.34 -6.20
C GLY A 203 3.95 8.72 -6.88
N SER A 204 3.37 9.44 -7.85
CA SER A 204 2.21 8.99 -8.62
C SER A 204 2.27 9.56 -10.02
N TRP A 205 1.80 8.83 -11.02
CA TRP A 205 1.71 9.34 -12.40
C TRP A 205 0.69 10.49 -12.55
N TRP A 206 -0.38 10.49 -11.76
CA TRP A 206 -1.47 11.47 -11.87
C TRP A 206 -1.51 12.49 -10.74
N GLY A 207 -1.54 12.06 -9.47
CA GLY A 207 -1.53 12.99 -8.34
C GLY A 207 -1.52 12.29 -6.98
N ILE A 208 -1.00 13.00 -5.98
CA ILE A 208 -1.05 12.59 -4.57
C ILE A 208 -2.14 13.43 -3.92
N VAL A 209 -3.17 12.77 -3.39
CA VAL A 209 -4.24 13.42 -2.64
C VAL A 209 -3.97 13.22 -1.15
N LEU A 210 -3.71 14.30 -0.44
CA LEU A 210 -3.60 14.32 1.03
C LEU A 210 -4.90 14.91 1.58
N SER A 211 -5.78 14.04 2.09
CA SER A 211 -7.06 14.42 2.70
C SER A 211 -7.13 13.84 4.12
N GLY A 212 -7.45 14.67 5.13
CA GLY A 212 -7.71 14.24 6.51
C GLY A 212 -9.19 14.34 6.91
N ASP A 213 -9.48 13.95 8.16
CA ASP A 213 -10.78 14.08 8.87
C ASP A 213 -12.01 13.44 8.20
N ARG A 214 -12.08 12.10 8.28
CA ARG A 214 -13.17 11.28 7.76
C ARG A 214 -14.34 11.22 8.75
N GLN A 215 -15.48 11.84 8.44
CA GLN A 215 -16.67 11.79 9.32
C GLN A 215 -17.85 10.94 8.81
N VAL A 216 -17.78 10.33 7.61
CA VAL A 216 -18.84 9.46 7.07
C VAL A 216 -18.31 8.20 6.39
N SER A 217 -19.16 7.18 6.29
CA SER A 217 -18.78 5.81 5.86
C SER A 217 -18.76 5.58 4.33
N GLY A 218 -19.21 6.54 3.52
CA GLY A 218 -19.18 6.46 2.06
C GLY A 218 -18.01 7.25 1.47
N ILE A 219 -17.56 6.93 0.25
CA ILE A 219 -16.56 7.69 -0.49
C ILE A 219 -17.30 8.67 -1.43
N PRO A 220 -17.64 9.91 -1.01
CA PRO A 220 -17.93 10.97 -1.96
C PRO A 220 -16.65 11.71 -2.32
N THR A 221 -16.65 12.24 -3.54
CA THR A 221 -15.71 13.22 -4.11
C THR A 221 -15.01 14.12 -3.08
N PRO A 222 -13.72 14.46 -3.27
CA PRO A 222 -12.95 15.25 -2.31
C PRO A 222 -13.69 16.55 -1.95
N SER A 223 -14.26 16.56 -0.76
CA SER A 223 -14.99 17.67 -0.17
C SER A 223 -14.31 17.97 1.16
N PHE A 224 -13.94 19.23 1.34
CA PHE A 224 -13.24 19.72 2.52
C PHE A 224 -14.17 19.81 3.76
N ILE A 225 -13.57 19.88 4.98
CA ILE A 225 -14.09 20.30 6.33
C ILE A 225 -14.39 19.13 7.33
N SER A 226 -14.01 19.04 8.64
CA SER A 226 -13.22 19.81 9.67
C SER A 226 -12.92 18.95 10.94
N ALA A 227 -11.72 18.91 11.54
CA ALA A 227 -11.16 19.95 12.44
C ALA A 227 -9.78 19.51 13.00
N SER A 228 -8.78 20.40 13.12
CA SER A 228 -8.54 21.10 14.40
C SER A 228 -8.56 22.64 14.32
N THR A 229 -8.70 23.20 13.12
CA THR A 229 -9.10 24.59 12.80
C THR A 229 -9.76 24.66 11.42
N ASN A 230 -10.40 23.56 10.99
CA ASN A 230 -10.90 23.36 9.62
C ASN A 230 -9.78 23.37 8.55
N THR A 231 -8.58 22.86 8.86
CA THR A 231 -7.43 22.85 7.93
C THR A 231 -7.21 21.46 7.32
N GLY A 232 -7.24 21.34 5.98
CA GLY A 232 -7.11 20.05 5.27
C GLY A 232 -5.68 19.49 5.19
N VAL A 233 -4.66 20.36 5.18
CA VAL A 233 -3.23 20.00 5.20
C VAL A 233 -2.49 20.99 6.11
N LEU A 234 -1.83 20.48 7.16
CA LEU A 234 -0.97 21.27 8.05
C LEU A 234 0.48 20.83 7.85
N ILE A 235 1.37 21.79 7.60
CA ILE A 235 2.80 21.54 7.38
C ILE A 235 3.61 22.33 8.43
N PRO A 236 3.80 21.81 9.65
CA PRO A 236 4.52 22.51 10.70
C PRO A 236 6.03 22.25 10.62
N ALA A 237 6.84 23.26 10.94
CA ALA A 237 8.27 23.10 11.12
C ALA A 237 8.57 22.59 12.54
N GLN A 238 9.46 21.61 12.69
CA GLN A 238 9.86 21.06 14.00
C GLN A 238 11.04 21.79 14.65
N ARG A 239 11.71 22.70 13.92
CA ARG A 239 12.86 23.49 14.39
C ARG A 239 12.74 24.92 13.89
N MET A 240 13.22 25.88 14.68
CA MET A 240 13.17 27.32 14.35
C MET A 240 13.86 27.70 13.02
N ALA A 241 14.80 26.88 12.54
CA ALA A 241 15.53 27.12 11.30
C ALA A 241 15.00 26.34 10.09
N SER A 242 13.91 25.58 10.23
CA SER A 242 13.36 24.75 9.16
C SER A 242 12.36 25.52 8.29
N VAL A 243 12.47 25.35 6.97
CA VAL A 243 11.41 25.76 6.03
C VAL A 243 10.36 24.64 6.01
N PRO A 244 9.12 24.87 6.48
CA PRO A 244 8.10 23.82 6.52
C PRO A 244 7.64 23.39 5.12
N LEU A 245 7.49 24.35 4.19
CA LEU A 245 7.10 24.10 2.80
C LEU A 245 8.00 24.92 1.87
N ALA A 246 8.66 24.25 0.94
CA ALA A 246 9.33 24.86 -0.20
C ALA A 246 8.68 24.35 -1.48
N VAL A 247 8.24 25.27 -2.35
CA VAL A 247 7.76 24.95 -3.70
C VAL A 247 8.80 25.45 -4.68
N GLN A 248 9.46 24.53 -5.36
CA GLN A 248 10.62 24.81 -6.20
C GLN A 248 10.34 24.45 -7.65
N ALA A 249 10.71 25.35 -8.57
CA ALA A 249 10.64 25.07 -9.99
C ALA A 249 11.73 24.09 -10.44
N ILE A 250 11.47 23.39 -11.54
CA ILE A 250 12.52 22.75 -12.34
C ILE A 250 13.11 23.73 -13.36
N ALA A 251 14.30 23.41 -13.88
CA ALA A 251 14.87 24.17 -15.00
C ALA A 251 13.87 24.21 -16.18
N SER A 252 13.66 25.41 -16.72
CA SER A 252 12.74 25.66 -17.85
C SER A 252 11.26 25.36 -17.56
N GLN A 253 10.82 25.35 -16.30
CA GLN A 253 9.39 25.28 -15.98
C GLN A 253 8.63 26.46 -16.59
N THR A 254 7.53 26.16 -17.29
CA THR A 254 6.65 27.16 -17.91
C THR A 254 5.34 27.35 -17.17
N ALA A 255 4.92 26.38 -16.36
CA ALA A 255 3.69 26.43 -15.56
C ALA A 255 3.89 27.14 -14.21
N ASN A 256 2.80 27.61 -13.61
CA ASN A 256 2.82 28.25 -12.29
C ASN A 256 3.42 27.34 -11.20
N LEU A 257 4.12 27.94 -10.23
CA LEU A 257 4.65 27.23 -9.06
C LEU A 257 3.52 26.77 -8.15
N THR A 258 2.55 27.65 -7.91
CA THR A 258 1.36 27.37 -7.11
C THR A 258 0.15 28.08 -7.71
N GLU A 259 -1.02 27.44 -7.60
CA GLU A 259 -2.29 27.99 -8.03
C GLU A 259 -3.36 27.74 -6.97
N TRP A 260 -4.18 28.76 -6.73
CA TRP A 260 -5.41 28.66 -5.97
C TRP A 260 -6.49 28.51 -7.01
N ARG A 261 -7.24 27.40 -6.95
CA ARG A 261 -8.28 27.09 -7.92
C ARG A 261 -9.65 27.14 -7.26
N ASN A 262 -10.65 27.58 -8.02
CA ASN A 262 -12.05 27.51 -7.57
C ASN A 262 -12.63 26.10 -7.77
N SER A 263 -13.91 25.90 -7.42
CA SER A 263 -14.62 24.62 -7.56
C SER A 263 -14.78 24.14 -9.00
N SER A 264 -14.52 25.00 -9.98
CA SER A 264 -14.48 24.66 -11.42
C SER A 264 -13.06 24.36 -11.91
N ALA A 265 -12.09 24.22 -11.00
CA ALA A 265 -10.67 24.01 -11.29
C ALA A 265 -9.97 25.16 -12.04
N THR A 266 -10.56 26.36 -12.09
CA THR A 266 -9.93 27.55 -12.68
C THR A 266 -8.96 28.18 -11.68
N ALA A 267 -7.72 28.46 -12.10
CA ALA A 267 -6.75 29.20 -11.30
C ALA A 267 -7.20 30.66 -11.12
N VAL A 268 -7.49 31.04 -9.87
CA VAL A 268 -7.90 32.40 -9.48
C VAL A 268 -6.76 33.19 -8.87
N SER A 269 -5.69 32.57 -8.39
CA SER A 269 -4.48 33.28 -7.94
C SER A 269 -3.29 32.36 -8.15
N ALA A 270 -2.12 32.91 -8.35
CA ALA A 270 -0.94 32.11 -8.63
C ALA A 270 0.36 32.78 -8.20
N ILE A 271 1.36 31.95 -7.93
CA ILE A 271 2.75 32.35 -8.06
C ILE A 271 3.28 31.69 -9.33
N THR A 272 3.72 32.50 -10.30
CA THR A 272 4.17 31.99 -11.60
C THR A 272 5.54 31.31 -11.51
N ALA A 273 5.95 30.63 -12.59
CA ALA A 273 7.30 30.06 -12.71
C ALA A 273 8.42 31.09 -12.44
N ASN A 274 8.16 32.37 -12.76
CA ASN A 274 9.10 33.47 -12.59
C ASN A 274 8.95 34.20 -11.23
N GLY A 275 8.14 33.63 -10.32
CA GLY A 275 7.91 34.18 -8.98
C GLY A 275 7.05 35.44 -8.93
N SER A 276 6.28 35.75 -9.99
CA SER A 276 5.29 36.84 -9.92
C SER A 276 4.04 36.38 -9.19
N LEU A 277 3.54 37.19 -8.26
CA LEU A 277 2.32 36.96 -7.49
C LEU A 277 1.13 37.61 -8.19
N GLY A 278 0.17 36.78 -8.60
CA GLY A 278 -1.14 37.19 -9.09
C GLY A 278 -2.21 36.99 -8.02
N VAL A 279 -2.96 38.04 -7.70
CA VAL A 279 -4.14 38.00 -6.84
C VAL A 279 -5.37 38.24 -7.71
N LEU A 280 -6.31 37.29 -7.71
CA LEU A 280 -7.44 37.25 -8.65
C LEU A 280 -7.02 37.14 -10.14
N THR A 281 -5.77 36.76 -10.42
CA THR A 281 -5.25 36.47 -11.76
C THR A 281 -4.19 35.37 -11.70
N SER A 282 -4.14 34.51 -12.72
CA SER A 282 -3.12 33.45 -12.87
C SER A 282 -2.00 33.81 -13.84
N THR A 283 -2.11 34.95 -14.53
CA THR A 283 -1.14 35.45 -15.51
C THR A 283 -0.73 36.89 -15.18
N PRO A 284 -0.11 37.14 -14.02
CA PRO A 284 0.29 38.48 -13.61
C PRO A 284 1.26 39.12 -14.60
N THR A 285 1.02 40.38 -14.94
CA THR A 285 1.85 41.20 -15.86
C THR A 285 2.93 42.01 -15.14
N ALA A 286 2.90 42.02 -13.80
CA ALA A 286 3.89 42.61 -12.92
C ALA A 286 4.31 41.60 -11.84
N LYS A 287 5.31 41.94 -11.02
CA LYS A 287 5.74 41.08 -9.89
C LYS A 287 4.65 40.90 -8.84
N LEU A 288 3.82 41.92 -8.65
CA LEU A 288 2.55 41.86 -7.94
C LEU A 288 1.49 42.41 -8.89
N ASP A 289 0.53 41.59 -9.27
CA ASP A 289 -0.60 41.99 -10.10
C ASP A 289 -1.89 41.63 -9.36
N VAL A 290 -2.76 42.62 -9.18
CA VAL A 290 -4.03 42.46 -8.47
C VAL A 290 -5.14 42.79 -9.46
N ALA A 291 -5.84 41.75 -9.93
CA ALA A 291 -6.99 41.91 -10.81
C ALA A 291 -8.25 42.20 -9.98
N GLY A 292 -8.28 43.37 -9.35
CA GLY A 292 -9.35 43.79 -8.45
C GLY A 292 -8.93 44.97 -7.58
N THR A 293 -9.70 45.23 -6.54
CA THR A 293 -9.37 46.28 -5.57
C THR A 293 -8.29 45.82 -4.60
N PHE A 294 -7.54 46.77 -4.03
CA PHE A 294 -6.53 46.49 -3.01
C PHE A 294 -6.55 47.55 -1.91
N LYS A 295 -6.02 47.20 -0.74
CA LYS A 295 -5.81 48.10 0.40
C LYS A 295 -4.39 47.92 0.90
N LEU A 296 -3.66 49.02 1.11
CA LEU A 296 -2.30 49.00 1.64
C LEU A 296 -2.26 49.64 3.04
N GLY A 297 -1.78 48.89 4.03
CA GLY A 297 -1.70 49.33 5.44
C GLY A 297 -3.02 49.15 6.23
N SER A 298 -2.92 49.08 7.56
CA SER A 298 -4.08 48.87 8.45
C SER A 298 -5.10 50.01 8.38
N SER A 299 -4.63 51.26 8.32
CA SER A 299 -5.46 52.47 8.15
C SER A 299 -5.77 52.83 6.70
N GLY A 300 -5.33 52.02 5.72
CA GLY A 300 -5.61 52.29 4.31
C GLY A 300 -7.09 52.20 3.94
N THR A 301 -7.48 52.85 2.85
CA THR A 301 -8.78 52.67 2.19
C THR A 301 -8.62 51.76 0.96
N ILE A 302 -9.74 51.25 0.46
CA ILE A 302 -9.76 50.42 -0.75
C ILE A 302 -9.50 51.31 -1.96
N LEU A 303 -8.53 50.93 -2.80
CA LEU A 303 -8.23 51.54 -4.08
C LEU A 303 -8.65 50.58 -5.20
N SER A 304 -9.21 51.14 -6.26
CA SER A 304 -9.55 50.44 -7.50
C SER A 304 -8.34 50.31 -8.41
N ASN A 305 -7.53 51.36 -8.53
CA ASN A 305 -6.27 51.33 -9.28
C ASN A 305 -5.35 52.52 -8.95
N ILE A 306 -4.09 52.40 -9.36
CA ILE A 306 -3.14 53.51 -9.43
C ILE A 306 -2.70 53.61 -10.89
N ILE A 307 -3.05 54.71 -11.54
CA ILE A 307 -2.79 54.90 -12.97
C ILE A 307 -1.64 55.90 -13.10
N LYS A 308 -0.60 55.51 -13.83
CA LYS A 308 0.46 56.42 -14.26
C LYS A 308 0.27 56.73 -15.73
N GLY A 309 0.12 58.01 -16.07
CA GLY A 309 0.09 58.50 -17.44
C GLY A 309 1.04 59.67 -17.63
N SER A 310 1.15 60.13 -18.88
CA SER A 310 1.89 61.33 -19.22
C SER A 310 1.21 62.06 -20.35
N ALA A 311 1.32 63.38 -20.36
CA ALA A 311 0.77 64.21 -21.41
C ALA A 311 1.69 65.40 -21.71
N THR A 312 1.65 65.86 -22.95
CA THR A 312 2.30 67.09 -23.39
C THR A 312 1.22 68.13 -23.64
N ILE A 313 1.35 69.29 -23.00
CA ILE A 313 0.48 70.44 -23.23
C ILE A 313 1.31 71.52 -23.90
N THR A 314 0.86 72.02 -25.05
CA THR A 314 1.49 73.15 -25.74
C THR A 314 0.48 74.28 -25.89
N ASP A 315 0.81 75.46 -25.35
CA ASP A 315 0.09 76.70 -25.63
C ASP A 315 1.08 77.88 -25.68
N ASN A 316 1.37 78.33 -26.89
CA ASN A 316 2.28 79.44 -27.18
C ASN A 316 1.54 80.75 -27.49
N SER A 317 0.20 80.75 -27.43
CA SER A 317 -0.63 81.87 -27.90
C SER A 317 -1.43 82.52 -26.78
N THR A 318 -1.81 81.76 -25.76
CA THR A 318 -2.65 82.24 -24.68
C THR A 318 -1.79 82.81 -23.57
N THR A 319 -1.94 84.11 -23.31
CA THR A 319 -1.28 84.76 -22.17
C THR A 319 -1.91 84.28 -20.87
N VAL A 320 -1.10 83.72 -19.99
CA VAL A 320 -1.43 83.39 -18.60
C VAL A 320 -1.10 84.61 -17.74
N SER A 321 -2.11 85.20 -17.12
CA SER A 321 -1.97 86.34 -16.20
C SER A 321 -2.54 85.98 -14.82
N GLY A 322 -2.21 86.77 -13.80
CA GLY A 322 -2.73 86.54 -12.44
C GLY A 322 -4.27 86.54 -12.34
N ASN A 323 -4.96 87.18 -13.28
CA ASN A 323 -6.42 87.28 -13.31
C ASN A 323 -7.07 86.42 -14.40
N SER A 324 -6.26 85.72 -15.21
CA SER A 324 -6.75 84.89 -16.32
C SER A 324 -5.91 83.61 -16.39
N PRO A 325 -6.18 82.65 -15.49
CA PRO A 325 -5.48 81.36 -15.51
C PRO A 325 -5.84 80.56 -16.75
N LEU A 326 -4.92 79.71 -17.20
CA LEU A 326 -5.10 78.88 -18.39
C LEU A 326 -5.50 77.46 -17.98
N THR A 327 -6.71 77.06 -18.36
CA THR A 327 -7.21 75.70 -18.12
C THR A 327 -7.00 74.83 -19.35
N LYS A 328 -6.39 73.66 -19.14
CA LYS A 328 -6.20 72.64 -20.17
C LYS A 328 -6.67 71.28 -19.64
N THR A 329 -7.03 70.39 -20.55
CA THR A 329 -7.41 69.03 -20.24
C THR A 329 -6.43 68.06 -20.88
N ILE A 330 -6.19 66.94 -20.21
CA ILE A 330 -5.44 65.81 -20.73
C ILE A 330 -6.24 64.53 -20.53
N THR A 331 -5.98 63.53 -21.39
CA THR A 331 -6.61 62.23 -21.27
C THR A 331 -5.74 61.27 -20.46
N ILE A 332 -6.28 60.75 -19.36
CA ILE A 332 -5.69 59.66 -18.58
C ILE A 332 -6.72 58.54 -18.55
N THR A 333 -6.56 57.55 -19.43
CA THR A 333 -7.51 56.42 -19.56
C THR A 333 -7.65 55.66 -18.25
N GLY A 334 -8.90 55.41 -17.85
CA GLY A 334 -9.27 54.74 -16.60
C GLY A 334 -9.51 55.70 -15.43
N ALA A 335 -9.17 57.00 -15.54
CA ALA A 335 -9.44 57.97 -14.48
C ALA A 335 -10.95 58.20 -14.28
N THR A 336 -11.40 58.24 -13.04
CA THR A 336 -12.79 58.45 -12.63
C THR A 336 -12.90 59.68 -11.71
N THR A 337 -14.08 60.30 -11.67
CA THR A 337 -14.29 61.48 -10.82
C THR A 337 -14.08 61.12 -9.34
N GLN A 338 -13.63 62.08 -8.54
CA GLN A 338 -13.23 61.93 -7.13
C GLN A 338 -11.91 61.19 -6.87
N GLY A 339 -11.23 60.69 -7.90
CA GLY A 339 -9.85 60.22 -7.77
C GLY A 339 -8.88 61.35 -7.42
N ASN A 340 -7.83 61.01 -6.69
CA ASN A 340 -6.74 61.94 -6.39
C ASN A 340 -5.81 62.05 -7.59
N VAL A 341 -5.35 63.27 -7.88
CA VAL A 341 -4.43 63.54 -8.99
C VAL A 341 -3.14 64.14 -8.44
N MET A 342 -2.01 63.58 -8.86
CA MET A 342 -0.69 64.18 -8.70
C MET A 342 -0.17 64.57 -10.08
N VAL A 343 0.24 65.83 -10.25
CA VAL A 343 0.77 66.35 -11.51
C VAL A 343 2.22 66.79 -11.28
N ASN A 344 3.14 66.24 -12.06
CA ASN A 344 4.56 66.56 -12.00
C ASN A 344 5.06 67.05 -13.37
N PRO A 345 5.48 68.32 -13.51
CA PRO A 345 6.18 68.76 -14.71
C PRO A 345 7.59 68.14 -14.75
N ARG A 346 7.97 67.55 -15.90
CA ARG A 346 9.27 66.88 -16.07
C ARG A 346 10.47 67.83 -16.11
N ALA A 347 10.21 69.12 -16.30
CA ALA A 347 11.21 70.18 -16.28
C ALA A 347 10.61 71.41 -15.58
N ALA A 348 11.47 72.32 -15.15
CA ALA A 348 11.02 73.61 -14.62
C ALA A 348 10.14 74.32 -15.66
N MET A 349 8.97 74.78 -15.22
CA MET A 349 8.15 75.69 -16.03
C MET A 349 8.78 77.09 -16.04
N SER A 350 8.41 77.92 -17.02
CA SER A 350 8.88 79.31 -17.09
C SER A 350 8.63 80.05 -15.78
N ALA A 351 9.58 80.90 -15.39
CA ALA A 351 9.53 81.60 -14.11
C ALA A 351 8.21 82.38 -13.93
N GLY A 352 7.52 82.14 -12.82
CA GLY A 352 6.21 82.73 -12.50
C GLY A 352 5.02 81.80 -12.76
N LEU A 353 5.15 80.81 -13.64
CA LEU A 353 4.09 79.83 -13.90
C LEU A 353 3.94 78.84 -12.74
N THR A 354 2.68 78.52 -12.40
CA THR A 354 2.33 77.56 -11.37
C THR A 354 1.25 76.61 -11.85
N ILE A 355 1.19 75.40 -11.28
CA ILE A 355 0.00 74.55 -11.39
C ILE A 355 -0.91 74.98 -10.24
N ALA A 356 -2.00 75.68 -10.56
CA ALA A 356 -2.91 76.23 -9.57
C ALA A 356 -3.76 75.12 -8.91
N TYR A 357 -4.31 74.22 -9.73
CA TYR A 357 -4.99 73.02 -9.28
C TYR A 357 -5.09 71.99 -10.41
N ALA A 358 -5.33 70.73 -10.04
CA ALA A 358 -5.67 69.66 -10.94
C ALA A 358 -6.71 68.73 -10.32
N TYR A 359 -7.62 68.21 -11.13
CA TYR A 359 -8.63 67.22 -10.72
C TYR A 359 -9.19 66.47 -11.93
N ILE A 360 -9.90 65.37 -11.67
CA ILE A 360 -10.57 64.59 -12.72
C ILE A 360 -11.96 65.20 -12.94
N SER A 361 -12.13 65.95 -14.02
CA SER A 361 -13.36 66.70 -14.31
C SER A 361 -14.46 65.86 -14.95
N ALA A 362 -14.06 64.78 -15.64
CA ALA A 362 -14.94 63.76 -16.20
C ALA A 362 -14.15 62.45 -16.35
N ALA A 363 -14.84 61.37 -16.68
CA ALA A 363 -14.17 60.10 -16.99
C ALA A 363 -13.05 60.30 -18.02
N ASN A 364 -11.90 59.68 -17.76
CA ASN A 364 -10.67 59.79 -18.53
C ASN A 364 -10.07 61.21 -18.66
N THR A 365 -10.63 62.23 -18.03
CA THR A 365 -10.29 63.64 -18.29
C THR A 365 -9.75 64.32 -17.04
N VAL A 366 -8.45 64.64 -17.06
CA VAL A 366 -7.81 65.44 -16.00
C VAL A 366 -7.74 66.89 -16.46
N THR A 367 -8.34 67.78 -15.68
CA THR A 367 -8.24 69.23 -15.86
C THR A 367 -7.06 69.75 -15.05
N ILE A 368 -6.21 70.55 -15.69
CA ILE A 368 -5.03 71.19 -15.09
C ILE A 368 -5.13 72.68 -15.40
N THR A 369 -5.06 73.49 -14.35
CA THR A 369 -5.14 74.95 -14.48
C THR A 369 -3.80 75.57 -14.12
N PHE A 370 -3.27 76.38 -15.02
CA PHE A 370 -2.01 77.08 -14.86
C PHE A 370 -2.26 78.52 -14.41
N GLY A 371 -1.61 78.91 -13.33
CA GLY A 371 -1.58 80.29 -12.85
C GLY A 371 -0.26 80.97 -13.23
N ASN A 372 -0.22 82.28 -13.03
CA ASN A 372 1.01 83.06 -13.16
C ASN A 372 1.09 84.07 -12.03
N THR A 373 2.24 84.08 -11.34
CA THR A 373 2.57 84.99 -10.24
C THR A 373 3.56 86.09 -10.65
N GLY A 374 4.11 86.02 -11.86
CA GLY A 374 4.91 87.07 -12.50
C GLY A 374 4.09 87.88 -13.52
N GLY A 375 4.78 88.68 -14.36
CA GLY A 375 4.16 89.37 -15.50
C GLY A 375 3.60 88.40 -16.56
N SER A 376 2.82 88.88 -17.52
CA SER A 376 2.20 88.08 -18.59
C SER A 376 3.18 87.16 -19.34
N GLN A 377 2.94 85.84 -19.29
CA GLN A 377 3.71 84.83 -20.03
C GLN A 377 2.78 83.83 -20.71
N VAL A 378 3.29 83.08 -21.69
CA VAL A 378 2.59 81.93 -22.28
C VAL A 378 3.06 80.64 -21.61
N LEU A 379 2.25 79.58 -21.63
CA LEU A 379 2.58 78.29 -21.01
C LEU A 379 3.81 77.64 -21.67
N GLY A 380 3.96 77.79 -22.99
CA GLY A 380 4.96 77.05 -23.73
C GLY A 380 4.55 75.60 -23.96
N THR A 381 5.53 74.72 -24.11
CA THR A 381 5.35 73.27 -24.12
C THR A 381 5.78 72.67 -22.79
N VAL A 382 4.86 72.02 -22.09
CA VAL A 382 5.12 71.35 -20.80
C VAL A 382 4.81 69.87 -20.91
N ASN A 383 5.78 69.04 -20.55
CA ASN A 383 5.63 67.60 -20.43
C ASN A 383 5.31 67.25 -18.97
N LEU A 384 4.20 66.54 -18.76
CA LEU A 384 3.67 66.21 -17.45
C LEU A 384 3.66 64.70 -17.24
N ASP A 385 4.09 64.25 -16.07
CA ASP A 385 3.74 62.95 -15.51
C ASP A 385 2.54 63.12 -14.58
N VAL A 386 1.54 62.27 -14.74
CA VAL A 386 0.32 62.32 -13.94
C VAL A 386 0.06 60.97 -13.30
N THR A 387 -0.15 60.98 -11.99
CA THR A 387 -0.58 59.80 -11.24
C THR A 387 -2.00 60.02 -10.74
N VAL A 388 -2.89 59.08 -11.04
CA VAL A 388 -4.24 59.03 -10.50
C VAL A 388 -4.31 57.89 -9.49
N VAL A 389 -4.87 58.18 -8.31
CA VAL A 389 -5.10 57.20 -7.23
C VAL A 389 -6.58 57.24 -6.88
N GLN A 390 -7.28 56.12 -7.06
CA GLN A 390 -8.75 56.03 -6.95
C GLN A 390 -9.21 54.63 -6.57
#